data_AF-A0A9W4JIG9-F1
#
_entry.id   AF-A0A9W4JIG9-F1
#
_cell.length_a   1.000
_cell.length_b   1.000
_cell.length_c   1.000
_cell.angle_alpha   90.00
_cell.angle_beta   90.00
_cell.angle_gamma   90.00
#
_symmetry.space_group_name_H-M   'P 1'
#
loop_
_entity.id
_entity.type
_entity.pdbx_description
1 polymer ?
#
loop_
_entity_poly.entity_id
_entity_poly.type
_entity_poly.pdbx_seq_one_letter_code
_entity_poly.pdbx_strand_id
1 'polypeptide(L)'
;MPFWVPAMTAYTIRPKRGLSLLGIIAALSFSVIFVIWYGMNSDRDYIHPILTQLIPAGHCACESSTTFQCSTCLTCPEPPVQENTTPAWSFEYARDGRNEALDQKQCQSAFPGLFEDIARGGKFWSTHGGLSTAELDTITIQQGMARAFISQGELHVVTARSKGEDHRRKILGTLSSIHRALAADPERASRRDVEFVFSVEDKVDDVTNPEWPVWVFSRTPTEQGVWLMPDFSFWAWDNPNNYMGPYDQVVDRIKRLDIPWSDKKPQLVWRGKPSFAPKLRRALIEAARGKSWGDVKQVDWSTGSNVLKMEDHCHYMFIAHVEGRSYSASLKYRQACNSVIVAHKLQFIQHHHYLLIADGPNQNYVEVERDFSDLADKIEPLISDTETARRIANNSVTTFRERYLTPAAEACYWRSLLDGYAGVWNSTVEQWSENTQRERGLRYESFVLLESPKMFEFDASATERWQAS
;
A
#
# COMPACT_ATOMS: atom_id res chain seq x y z
N MET A 1 -55.69 0.77 79.03
CA MET A 1 -55.25 2.02 78.38
C MET A 1 -54.75 1.65 76.99
N PRO A 2 -55.35 2.22 75.92
CA PRO A 2 -55.02 1.86 74.55
C PRO A 2 -53.86 2.71 74.05
N PHE A 3 -52.95 2.14 73.28
CA PHE A 3 -52.19 2.92 72.30
C PHE A 3 -52.11 2.12 71.00
N TRP A 4 -52.88 2.60 70.04
CA TRP A 4 -52.73 2.33 68.62
C TRP A 4 -51.44 3.00 68.12
N VAL A 5 -50.64 2.27 67.34
CA VAL A 5 -49.62 2.83 66.45
C VAL A 5 -49.83 2.17 65.08
N PRO A 6 -49.86 2.94 63.98
CA PRO A 6 -50.40 2.48 62.69
C PRO A 6 -49.43 1.61 61.90
N ALA A 7 -50.00 0.75 61.06
CA ALA A 7 -49.29 -0.13 60.15
C ALA A 7 -48.45 0.65 59.12
N MET A 8 -47.13 0.37 59.07
CA MET A 8 -46.30 0.69 57.92
C MET A 8 -46.51 -0.38 56.84
N THR A 9 -47.15 0.01 55.75
CA THR A 9 -47.16 -0.75 54.49
C THR A 9 -45.76 -0.75 53.89
N ALA A 10 -45.04 -1.86 54.06
CA ALA A 10 -43.81 -2.12 53.33
C ALA A 10 -44.13 -2.34 51.85
N TYR A 11 -43.81 -1.34 51.02
CA TYR A 11 -43.71 -1.52 49.58
C TYR A 11 -42.59 -2.53 49.29
N THR A 12 -42.99 -3.77 49.03
CA THR A 12 -42.07 -4.78 48.50
C THR A 12 -41.81 -4.49 47.03
N ILE A 13 -40.71 -3.78 46.75
CA ILE A 13 -40.16 -3.67 45.40
C ILE A 13 -39.73 -5.08 44.99
N ARG A 14 -40.51 -5.75 44.13
CA ARG A 14 -40.17 -7.06 43.55
C ARG A 14 -38.97 -6.91 42.59
N PRO A 15 -37.78 -7.49 42.87
CA PRO A 15 -36.62 -7.38 41.98
C PRO A 15 -36.59 -8.45 40.88
N LYS A 16 -37.59 -9.35 40.80
CA LYS A 16 -37.53 -10.56 39.95
C LYS A 16 -37.73 -10.32 38.45
N ARG A 17 -38.39 -9.24 38.03
CA ARG A 17 -38.59 -8.94 36.59
C ARG A 17 -37.37 -8.25 35.96
N GLY A 18 -36.68 -7.39 36.70
CA GLY A 18 -35.50 -6.67 36.20
C GLY A 18 -34.31 -7.60 35.94
N LEU A 19 -34.05 -8.56 36.83
CA LEU A 19 -32.93 -9.51 36.67
C LEU A 19 -33.09 -10.44 35.45
N SER A 20 -34.31 -10.90 35.19
CA SER A 20 -34.62 -11.75 34.03
C SER A 20 -34.50 -10.97 32.71
N LEU A 21 -34.99 -9.72 32.69
CA LEU A 21 -34.84 -8.84 31.53
C LEU A 21 -33.37 -8.51 31.25
N LEU A 22 -32.58 -8.23 32.29
CA LEU A 22 -31.13 -8.01 32.16
C LEU A 22 -30.40 -9.25 31.63
N GLY A 23 -30.78 -10.45 32.08
CA GLY A 23 -30.23 -11.71 31.57
C GLY A 23 -30.54 -11.94 30.08
N ILE A 24 -31.77 -11.64 29.65
CA ILE A 24 -32.18 -11.73 28.24
C ILE A 24 -31.42 -10.71 27.39
N ILE A 25 -31.30 -9.46 27.84
CA ILE A 25 -30.53 -8.42 27.15
C ILE A 25 -29.05 -8.83 27.03
N ALA A 26 -28.44 -9.36 28.08
CA ALA A 26 -27.06 -9.82 28.06
C ALA A 26 -26.85 -10.99 27.08
N ALA A 27 -27.76 -11.97 27.06
CA ALA A 27 -27.69 -13.10 26.14
C ALA A 27 -27.89 -12.67 24.67
N LEU A 28 -28.83 -11.75 24.41
CA LEU A 28 -29.03 -11.18 23.08
C LEU A 28 -27.81 -10.36 22.65
N SER A 29 -27.25 -9.54 23.54
CA SER A 29 -26.05 -8.74 23.25
C SER A 29 -24.86 -9.63 22.95
N PHE A 30 -24.63 -10.68 23.74
CA PHE A 30 -23.58 -11.66 23.49
C PHE A 30 -23.77 -12.39 22.15
N SER A 31 -25.01 -12.77 21.83
CA SER A 31 -25.34 -13.41 20.56
C SER A 31 -25.06 -12.48 19.37
N VAL A 32 -25.44 -11.21 19.46
CA VAL A 32 -25.15 -10.19 18.42
C VAL A 32 -23.65 -9.98 18.27
N ILE A 33 -22.92 -9.83 19.38
CA ILE A 33 -21.44 -9.69 19.37
C ILE A 33 -20.79 -10.91 18.72
N PHE A 34 -21.20 -12.12 19.08
CA PHE A 34 -20.68 -13.36 18.52
C PHE A 34 -20.96 -13.46 17.02
N VAL A 35 -22.16 -13.09 16.59
CA VAL A 35 -22.56 -13.09 15.18
C VAL A 35 -21.73 -12.10 14.36
N ILE A 36 -21.54 -10.87 14.85
CA ILE A 36 -20.70 -9.86 14.19
C ILE A 36 -19.25 -10.34 14.15
N TRP A 37 -18.71 -10.82 15.27
CA TRP A 37 -17.36 -11.37 15.36
C TRP A 37 -17.15 -12.52 14.37
N TYR A 38 -18.10 -13.44 14.27
CA TYR A 38 -18.06 -14.54 13.30
C TYR A 38 -18.08 -14.02 11.87
N GLY A 39 -18.96 -13.06 11.54
CA GLY A 39 -19.01 -12.45 10.21
C GLY A 39 -17.71 -11.74 9.80
N MET A 40 -17.07 -11.04 10.75
CA MET A 40 -15.82 -10.31 10.54
C MET A 40 -14.60 -11.22 10.39
N ASN A 41 -14.55 -12.35 11.11
CA ASN A 41 -13.35 -13.19 11.20
C ASN A 41 -13.44 -14.49 10.40
N SER A 42 -14.60 -14.80 9.82
CA SER A 42 -14.76 -16.02 9.03
C SER A 42 -14.26 -15.84 7.60
N ASP A 43 -13.44 -16.79 7.16
CA ASP A 43 -13.01 -16.98 5.76
C ASP A 43 -13.82 -18.09 5.09
N ARG A 44 -15.10 -18.28 5.44
CA ARG A 44 -16.00 -19.23 4.75
C ARG A 44 -16.63 -18.64 3.50
N ASP A 45 -16.80 -19.52 2.51
CA ASP A 45 -17.20 -19.16 1.13
C ASP A 45 -18.61 -18.59 1.09
N TYR A 46 -19.47 -19.15 1.93
CA TYR A 46 -20.80 -18.65 2.15
C TYR A 46 -20.99 -18.20 3.59
N ILE A 47 -21.45 -16.96 3.74
CA ILE A 47 -22.04 -16.43 4.95
C ILE A 47 -23.41 -15.89 4.57
N HIS A 48 -24.42 -16.13 5.39
CA HIS A 48 -25.78 -15.71 5.10
C HIS A 48 -25.85 -14.18 4.86
N PRO A 49 -26.54 -13.68 3.81
CA PRO A 49 -26.55 -12.26 3.45
C PRO A 49 -26.95 -11.29 4.58
N ILE A 50 -27.86 -11.72 5.47
CA ILE A 50 -28.20 -10.93 6.67
C ILE A 50 -26.96 -10.62 7.52
N LEU A 51 -26.06 -11.59 7.66
CA LEU A 51 -24.84 -11.40 8.44
C LEU A 51 -23.86 -10.46 7.72
N THR A 52 -23.77 -10.50 6.39
CA THR A 52 -22.88 -9.60 5.64
C THR A 52 -23.34 -8.15 5.69
N GLN A 53 -24.65 -7.89 5.79
CA GLN A 53 -25.21 -6.56 6.01
C GLN A 53 -24.93 -6.00 7.41
N LEU A 54 -24.80 -6.88 8.41
CA LEU A 54 -24.50 -6.52 9.79
C LEU A 54 -23.00 -6.29 10.05
N ILE A 55 -22.13 -6.65 9.10
CA ILE A 55 -20.69 -6.38 9.20
C ILE A 55 -20.49 -4.86 9.12
N PRO A 56 -19.95 -4.22 10.17
CA PRO A 56 -19.63 -2.79 10.11
C PRO A 56 -18.57 -2.57 9.03
N ALA A 57 -18.68 -1.47 8.30
CA ALA A 57 -17.70 -1.12 7.26
C ALA A 57 -16.30 -0.80 7.82
N GLY A 58 -16.12 -0.80 9.15
CA GLY A 58 -15.02 -0.12 9.83
C GLY A 58 -15.32 1.38 9.91
N HIS A 59 -14.98 2.02 11.02
CA HIS A 59 -15.18 3.47 11.17
C HIS A 59 -14.58 4.22 9.96
N CYS A 60 -15.36 5.11 9.34
CA CYS A 60 -14.99 6.02 8.25
C CYS A 60 -14.54 5.43 6.90
N ALA A 61 -14.57 4.10 6.67
CA ALA A 61 -14.11 3.48 5.42
C ALA A 61 -15.03 3.63 4.18
N CYS A 62 -16.16 4.35 4.33
CA CYS A 62 -17.12 4.61 3.25
C CYS A 62 -17.34 6.11 2.99
N GLU A 63 -16.65 7.02 3.69
CA GLU A 63 -16.88 8.46 3.55
C GLU A 63 -16.03 9.10 2.43
N SER A 64 -14.97 8.41 1.99
CA SER A 64 -14.12 8.88 0.90
C SER A 64 -13.80 7.77 -0.10
N SER A 65 -13.87 8.12 -1.38
CA SER A 65 -13.33 7.35 -2.49
C SER A 65 -12.40 8.28 -3.27
N THR A 66 -11.27 7.75 -3.74
CA THR A 66 -10.32 8.56 -4.50
C THR A 66 -10.74 8.57 -5.95
N THR A 67 -11.01 9.75 -6.49
CA THR A 67 -11.11 9.94 -7.95
C THR A 67 -9.76 10.34 -8.47
N PHE A 68 -9.12 9.47 -9.27
CA PHE A 68 -7.88 9.81 -9.96
C PHE A 68 -8.23 10.59 -11.24
N GLN A 69 -8.42 11.91 -11.11
CA GLN A 69 -8.52 12.79 -12.28
C GLN A 69 -7.12 13.13 -12.80
N CYS A 70 -6.50 12.22 -13.54
CA CYS A 70 -5.25 12.50 -14.24
C CYS A 70 -5.51 12.83 -15.72
N SER A 71 -6.34 13.85 -15.98
CA SER A 71 -6.58 14.35 -17.34
C SER A 71 -5.63 15.49 -17.74
N THR A 72 -4.88 16.06 -16.78
CA THR A 72 -4.04 17.25 -17.03
C THR A 72 -2.56 16.98 -17.30
N CYS A 73 -2.01 15.80 -16.99
CA CYS A 73 -0.54 15.60 -16.98
C CYS A 73 -0.02 14.51 -17.94
N LEU A 74 -0.86 13.58 -18.41
CA LEU A 74 -0.42 12.48 -19.29
C LEU A 74 -0.54 12.80 -20.79
N THR A 75 -1.19 13.92 -21.14
CA THR A 75 -1.53 14.33 -22.51
C THR A 75 -0.81 15.60 -22.99
N CYS A 76 0.05 16.20 -22.17
CA CYS A 76 0.75 17.44 -22.51
C CYS A 76 2.25 17.17 -22.71
N PRO A 77 2.73 16.87 -23.93
CA PRO A 77 4.10 17.21 -24.27
C PRO A 77 4.16 18.74 -24.31
N GLU A 78 4.89 19.37 -23.39
CA GLU A 78 5.25 20.77 -23.57
C GLU A 78 5.95 20.93 -24.93
N PRO A 79 5.62 21.97 -25.72
CA PRO A 79 6.28 22.18 -26.99
C PRO A 79 7.78 22.34 -26.75
N PRO A 80 8.64 21.64 -27.52
CA PRO A 80 10.08 21.73 -27.31
C PRO A 80 10.53 23.17 -27.55
N VAL A 81 11.13 23.78 -26.53
CA VAL A 81 11.99 24.95 -26.72
C VAL A 81 13.10 24.48 -27.65
N GLN A 82 13.17 25.08 -28.83
CA GLN A 82 14.16 24.76 -29.85
C GLN A 82 15.57 24.97 -29.31
N GLU A 83 16.23 23.90 -28.89
CA GLU A 83 17.68 23.81 -28.81
C GLU A 83 18.18 22.62 -29.66
N ASN A 84 19.34 22.84 -30.27
CA ASN A 84 19.86 22.16 -31.45
C ASN A 84 20.09 20.63 -31.33
N THR A 85 19.70 19.93 -32.40
CA THR A 85 20.32 18.75 -33.05
C THR A 85 21.18 17.78 -32.22
N THR A 86 20.59 17.24 -31.16
CA THR A 86 20.77 15.84 -30.74
C THR A 86 19.39 15.22 -30.70
N PRO A 87 19.17 13.96 -31.13
CA PRO A 87 17.86 13.35 -30.96
C PRO A 87 17.49 13.41 -29.48
N ALA A 88 16.36 14.06 -29.17
CA ALA A 88 15.86 14.14 -27.81
C ALA A 88 15.70 12.71 -27.27
N TRP A 89 16.35 12.42 -26.13
CA TRP A 89 16.29 11.10 -25.52
C TRP A 89 14.83 10.72 -25.24
N SER A 90 14.44 9.49 -25.57
CA SER A 90 13.12 8.93 -25.29
C SER A 90 13.24 7.58 -24.60
N PHE A 91 12.42 7.36 -23.58
CA PHE A 91 12.40 6.11 -22.84
C PHE A 91 11.99 4.93 -23.73
N GLU A 92 12.83 3.90 -23.76
CA GLU A 92 12.57 2.63 -24.45
C GLU A 92 12.61 1.49 -23.42
N TYR A 93 11.49 0.81 -23.21
CA TYR A 93 11.37 -0.22 -22.16
C TYR A 93 12.50 -1.26 -22.17
N ALA A 94 12.85 -1.79 -23.35
CA ALA A 94 13.86 -2.82 -23.48
C ALA A 94 15.28 -2.35 -23.11
N ARG A 95 15.58 -1.06 -23.33
CA ARG A 95 16.88 -0.45 -23.05
C ARG A 95 16.94 0.12 -21.63
N ASP A 96 15.91 0.85 -21.25
CA ASP A 96 15.92 1.75 -20.09
C ASP A 96 15.14 1.20 -18.89
N GLY A 97 14.25 0.23 -19.05
CA GLY A 97 13.38 -0.23 -17.97
C GLY A 97 14.13 -0.79 -16.76
N ARG A 98 15.34 -1.34 -16.96
CA ARG A 98 16.23 -1.82 -15.88
C ARG A 98 17.34 -0.85 -15.54
N ASN A 99 17.40 0.31 -16.18
CA ASN A 99 18.43 1.31 -15.91
C ASN A 99 18.04 2.14 -14.68
N GLU A 100 18.45 1.69 -13.50
CA GLU A 100 18.20 2.41 -12.24
C GLU A 100 18.96 3.74 -12.15
N ALA A 101 19.95 3.95 -13.05
CA ALA A 101 20.84 5.10 -13.08
C ALA A 101 20.41 6.22 -14.05
N LEU A 102 19.15 6.22 -14.53
CA LEU A 102 18.62 7.35 -15.32
C LEU A 102 18.83 8.67 -14.58
N ASP A 103 19.27 9.73 -15.25
CA ASP A 103 19.44 11.03 -14.59
C ASP A 103 18.08 11.70 -14.28
N GLN A 104 18.10 12.83 -13.56
CA GLN A 104 16.88 13.52 -13.15
C GLN A 104 16.02 13.98 -14.36
N LYS A 105 16.65 14.44 -15.46
CA LYS A 105 15.93 14.89 -16.66
C LYS A 105 15.30 13.69 -17.37
N GLN A 106 16.01 12.57 -17.44
CA GLN A 106 15.51 11.31 -17.97
C GLN A 106 14.34 10.78 -17.14
N CYS A 107 14.43 10.80 -15.81
CA CYS A 107 13.34 10.40 -14.91
C CYS A 107 12.07 11.24 -15.15
N GLN A 108 12.20 12.57 -15.20
CA GLN A 108 11.07 13.49 -15.44
C GLN A 108 10.43 13.27 -16.81
N SER A 109 11.23 13.09 -17.86
CA SER A 109 10.74 12.82 -19.21
C SER A 109 10.10 11.43 -19.34
N ALA A 110 10.67 10.42 -18.70
CA ALA A 110 10.21 9.04 -18.79
C ALA A 110 8.93 8.80 -18.00
N PHE A 111 8.72 9.45 -16.86
CA PHE A 111 7.67 9.10 -15.91
C PHE A 111 6.74 10.27 -15.53
N PRO A 112 6.09 10.93 -16.50
CA PRO A 112 5.12 11.97 -16.18
C PRO A 112 3.96 11.41 -15.34
N GLY A 113 3.49 12.18 -14.36
CA GLY A 113 2.42 11.77 -13.43
C GLY A 113 2.85 10.80 -12.32
N LEU A 114 4.05 10.21 -12.38
CA LEU A 114 4.54 9.30 -11.33
C LEU A 114 4.84 10.04 -10.02
N PHE A 115 5.20 11.32 -10.08
CA PHE A 115 5.66 12.11 -8.92
C PHE A 115 4.58 13.01 -8.29
N GLU A 116 3.31 12.82 -8.67
CA GLU A 116 2.18 13.67 -8.21
C GLU A 116 2.03 13.70 -6.68
N ASP A 117 2.18 12.54 -6.01
CA ASP A 117 2.06 12.50 -4.55
C ASP A 117 3.18 13.28 -3.83
N ILE A 118 4.39 13.26 -4.41
CA ILE A 118 5.57 13.98 -3.93
C ILE A 118 5.32 15.49 -4.07
N ALA A 119 4.82 15.93 -5.23
CA ALA A 119 4.46 17.33 -5.45
C ALA A 119 3.37 17.80 -4.46
N ARG A 120 2.37 16.96 -4.19
CA ARG A 120 1.36 17.22 -3.15
C ARG A 120 1.99 17.34 -1.77
N GLY A 121 2.88 16.42 -1.38
CA GLY A 121 3.55 16.44 -0.08
C GLY A 121 4.38 17.72 0.11
N GLY A 122 5.16 18.08 -0.91
CA GLY A 122 5.96 19.32 -0.89
C GLY A 122 5.09 20.56 -0.76
N LYS A 123 3.98 20.63 -1.51
CA LYS A 123 3.02 21.74 -1.37
C LYS A 123 2.43 21.82 0.04
N PHE A 124 1.98 20.69 0.59
CA PHE A 124 1.43 20.65 1.94
C PHE A 124 2.45 21.16 2.96
N TRP A 125 3.66 20.61 3.00
CA TRP A 125 4.65 21.00 4.02
C TRP A 125 5.22 22.40 3.82
N SER A 126 5.29 22.90 2.58
CA SER A 126 5.67 24.30 2.32
C SER A 126 4.72 25.31 2.97
N THR A 127 3.43 24.98 3.10
CA THR A 127 2.45 25.85 3.78
C THR A 127 2.38 25.61 5.29
N HIS A 128 3.05 24.57 5.80
CA HIS A 128 3.06 24.20 7.22
C HIS A 128 4.41 24.47 7.90
N GLY A 129 5.27 25.31 7.29
CA GLY A 129 6.54 25.74 7.89
C GLY A 129 7.77 24.90 7.52
N GLY A 130 7.58 23.87 6.69
CA GLY A 130 8.62 22.91 6.32
C GLY A 130 8.78 21.79 7.34
N LEU A 131 9.92 21.11 7.28
CA LEU A 131 10.27 19.95 8.09
C LEU A 131 11.56 20.19 8.84
N SER A 132 11.66 19.66 10.05
CA SER A 132 12.84 19.79 10.90
C SER A 132 13.12 18.56 11.74
N THR A 133 14.38 18.41 12.15
CA THR A 133 14.81 17.37 13.10
C THR A 133 13.99 17.43 14.39
N ALA A 134 13.69 18.63 14.90
CA ALA A 134 12.91 18.81 16.12
C ALA A 134 11.48 18.25 16.00
N GLU A 135 10.84 18.38 14.83
CA GLU A 135 9.53 17.76 14.59
C GLU A 135 9.64 16.24 14.53
N LEU A 136 10.66 15.69 13.86
CA LEU A 136 10.90 14.25 13.84
C LEU A 136 11.19 13.67 15.24
N ASP A 137 11.84 14.44 16.11
CA ASP A 137 12.10 14.05 17.51
C ASP A 137 10.83 13.91 18.35
N THR A 138 9.73 14.52 17.94
CA THR A 138 8.43 14.34 18.62
C THR A 138 7.73 13.03 18.23
N ILE A 139 8.14 12.39 17.13
CA ILE A 139 7.54 11.15 16.65
C ILE A 139 8.09 9.98 17.46
N THR A 140 7.21 9.31 18.21
CA THR A 140 7.56 8.06 18.88
C THR A 140 7.68 6.93 17.85
N ILE A 141 8.87 6.34 17.71
CA ILE A 141 9.10 5.21 16.79
C ILE A 141 8.45 3.95 17.36
N GLN A 142 7.31 3.57 16.80
CA GLN A 142 6.57 2.35 17.16
C GLN A 142 7.11 1.12 16.43
N GLN A 143 6.64 -0.07 16.84
CA GLN A 143 6.89 -1.30 16.08
C GLN A 143 6.43 -1.17 14.63
N GLY A 144 7.26 -1.60 13.68
CA GLY A 144 7.02 -1.40 12.25
C GLY A 144 7.51 -0.05 11.72
N MET A 145 8.22 0.75 12.52
CA MET A 145 8.79 2.03 12.07
C MET A 145 10.33 2.02 12.12
N ALA A 146 10.93 2.89 11.31
CA ALA A 146 12.34 3.20 11.37
C ALA A 146 12.61 4.68 11.09
N ARG A 147 13.68 5.18 11.69
CA ARG A 147 14.24 6.52 11.47
C ARG A 147 15.60 6.37 10.82
N ALA A 148 15.82 7.12 9.74
CA ALA A 148 17.05 7.08 8.96
C ALA A 148 17.37 8.48 8.44
N PHE A 149 18.62 8.71 8.08
CA PHE A 149 19.03 9.91 7.36
C PHE A 149 19.94 9.58 6.20
N ILE A 150 19.99 10.50 5.25
CA ILE A 150 20.98 10.52 4.18
C ILE A 150 21.91 11.67 4.46
N SER A 151 23.20 11.39 4.48
CA SER A 151 24.22 12.44 4.56
C SER A 151 25.34 12.15 3.58
N GLN A 152 25.71 13.17 2.78
CA GLN A 152 26.72 13.06 1.72
C GLN A 152 26.44 11.90 0.75
N GLY A 153 25.16 11.63 0.47
CA GLY A 153 24.71 10.56 -0.42
C GLY A 153 24.69 9.15 0.19
N GLU A 154 25.00 9.01 1.48
CA GLU A 154 25.09 7.71 2.16
C GLU A 154 23.94 7.53 3.18
N LEU A 155 23.32 6.34 3.17
CA LEU A 155 22.16 6.00 4.02
C LEU A 155 22.62 5.51 5.40
N HIS A 156 22.04 6.10 6.44
CA HIS A 156 22.32 5.77 7.84
C HIS A 156 21.01 5.46 8.59
N VAL A 157 21.02 4.39 9.37
CA VAL A 157 19.88 3.98 10.21
C VAL A 157 20.10 4.48 11.63
N VAL A 158 19.16 5.27 12.15
CA VAL A 158 19.19 5.83 13.51
C VAL A 158 18.50 4.87 14.47
N THR A 159 17.30 4.44 14.13
CA THR A 159 16.48 3.56 14.95
C THR A 159 15.62 2.67 14.05
N ALA A 160 15.45 1.41 14.42
CA ALA A 160 14.49 0.51 13.77
C ALA A 160 13.81 -0.35 14.83
N ARG A 161 12.48 -0.36 14.81
CA ARG A 161 11.64 -1.11 15.75
C ARG A 161 10.82 -2.13 14.98
N SER A 162 11.03 -3.40 15.25
CA SER A 162 10.41 -4.50 14.53
C SER A 162 9.86 -5.53 15.50
N LYS A 163 8.54 -5.78 15.42
CA LYS A 163 7.82 -6.74 16.27
C LYS A 163 8.29 -8.19 16.07
N GLY A 164 8.91 -8.48 14.93
CA GLY A 164 9.45 -9.79 14.59
C GLY A 164 9.93 -9.85 13.15
N GLU A 165 10.23 -11.05 12.65
CA GLU A 165 10.87 -11.24 11.35
C GLU A 165 10.16 -10.57 10.16
N ASP A 166 8.83 -10.52 10.15
CA ASP A 166 8.08 -9.89 9.05
C ASP A 166 8.38 -8.37 8.96
N HIS A 167 8.30 -7.64 10.07
CA HIS A 167 8.60 -6.21 10.08
C HIS A 167 10.07 -5.95 9.77
N ARG A 168 10.98 -6.75 10.34
CA ARG A 168 12.43 -6.65 10.05
C ARG A 168 12.71 -6.77 8.56
N ARG A 169 12.14 -7.78 7.89
CA ARG A 169 12.32 -8.00 6.45
C ARG A 169 11.75 -6.87 5.61
N LYS A 170 10.58 -6.33 5.98
CA LYS A 170 9.98 -5.17 5.31
C LYS A 170 10.84 -3.92 5.46
N ILE A 171 11.29 -3.61 6.68
CA ILE A 171 12.19 -2.48 6.97
C ILE A 171 13.48 -2.61 6.16
N LEU A 172 14.09 -3.80 6.15
CA LEU A 172 15.27 -4.04 5.33
C LEU A 172 14.98 -3.86 3.85
N GLY A 173 13.91 -4.44 3.31
CA GLY A 173 13.55 -4.27 1.90
C GLY A 173 13.39 -2.80 1.49
N THR A 174 12.72 -2.00 2.33
CA THR A 174 12.60 -0.55 2.11
C THR A 174 13.96 0.15 2.11
N LEU A 175 14.80 -0.09 3.13
CA LEU A 175 16.15 0.49 3.21
C LEU A 175 17.04 0.05 2.04
N SER A 176 16.94 -1.21 1.61
CA SER A 176 17.64 -1.74 0.44
C SER A 176 17.24 -1.02 -0.85
N SER A 177 15.94 -0.76 -1.06
CA SER A 177 15.49 -0.01 -2.23
C SER A 177 15.99 1.44 -2.21
N ILE A 178 15.99 2.10 -1.05
CA ILE A 178 16.57 3.45 -0.89
C ILE A 178 18.06 3.42 -1.22
N HIS A 179 18.82 2.48 -0.64
CA HIS A 179 20.25 2.33 -0.89
C HIS A 179 20.55 2.09 -2.37
N ARG A 180 19.77 1.22 -3.05
CA ARG A 180 19.91 0.97 -4.48
C ARG A 180 19.71 2.23 -5.31
N ALA A 181 18.67 3.01 -5.01
CA ALA A 181 18.38 4.25 -5.70
C ALA A 181 19.49 5.30 -5.50
N LEU A 182 20.09 5.37 -4.30
CA LEU A 182 21.24 6.24 -4.00
C LEU A 182 22.51 5.77 -4.71
N ALA A 183 22.80 4.47 -4.68
CA ALA A 183 24.00 3.89 -5.29
C ALA A 183 23.99 4.01 -6.83
N ALA A 184 22.81 3.96 -7.45
CA ALA A 184 22.64 4.16 -8.89
C ALA A 184 22.70 5.64 -9.32
N ASP A 185 22.63 6.59 -8.37
CA ASP A 185 22.57 8.01 -8.71
C ASP A 185 23.97 8.60 -8.96
N PRO A 186 24.26 9.09 -10.18
CA PRO A 186 25.55 9.73 -10.47
C PRO A 186 25.77 10.99 -9.64
N GLU A 187 24.69 11.66 -9.23
CA GLU A 187 24.69 12.90 -8.44
C GLU A 187 24.51 12.66 -6.94
N ARG A 188 24.66 11.41 -6.45
CA ARG A 188 24.38 11.08 -5.04
C ARG A 188 25.12 11.96 -4.03
N ALA A 189 26.37 12.33 -4.33
CA ALA A 189 27.21 13.12 -3.44
C ALA A 189 26.81 14.60 -3.37
N SER A 190 26.06 15.12 -4.36
CA SER A 190 25.59 16.50 -4.40
C SER A 190 24.16 16.66 -3.86
N ARG A 191 23.48 15.55 -3.53
CA ARG A 191 22.14 15.56 -2.91
C ARG A 191 22.17 16.24 -1.54
N ARG A 192 21.06 16.88 -1.21
CA ARG A 192 20.84 17.46 0.12
C ARG A 192 20.67 16.35 1.16
N ASP A 193 21.27 16.61 2.32
CA ASP A 193 21.09 15.78 3.50
C ASP A 193 19.66 15.93 4.04
N VAL A 194 19.03 14.80 4.37
CA VAL A 194 17.68 14.75 4.95
C VAL A 194 17.59 13.65 6.00
N GLU A 195 16.80 13.88 7.03
CA GLU A 195 16.41 12.86 8.01
C GLU A 195 14.90 12.60 7.86
N PHE A 196 14.49 11.34 8.00
CA PHE A 196 13.10 10.93 7.76
C PHE A 196 12.71 9.74 8.65
N VAL A 197 11.41 9.58 8.82
CA VAL A 197 10.79 8.44 9.51
C VAL A 197 9.87 7.74 8.52
N PHE A 198 9.91 6.41 8.48
CA PHE A 198 9.01 5.62 7.66
C PHE A 198 8.36 4.49 8.45
N SER A 199 7.19 4.05 7.98
CA SER A 199 6.43 2.93 8.53
C SER A 199 6.21 1.84 7.50
N VAL A 200 6.36 0.58 7.93
CA VAL A 200 6.04 -0.61 7.15
C VAL A 200 4.69 -1.25 7.53
N GLU A 201 3.91 -0.56 8.35
CA GLU A 201 2.55 -0.97 8.72
C GLU A 201 1.54 -0.69 7.61
N ASP A 202 0.41 -1.39 7.69
CA ASP A 202 -0.65 -1.28 6.69
C ASP A 202 -1.35 0.10 6.73
N LYS A 203 -1.52 0.71 7.91
CA LYS A 203 -2.23 1.99 8.08
C LYS A 203 -1.41 3.01 8.86
N VAL A 204 -1.67 4.29 8.58
CA VAL A 204 -1.11 5.42 9.34
C VAL A 204 -1.51 5.33 10.82
N ASP A 205 -2.81 5.20 11.09
CA ASP A 205 -3.38 5.17 12.45
C ASP A 205 -2.93 3.97 13.31
N ASP A 206 -2.23 2.99 12.72
CA ASP A 206 -1.68 1.85 13.48
C ASP A 206 -0.47 2.26 14.32
N VAL A 207 0.26 3.29 13.89
CA VAL A 207 1.55 3.68 14.50
C VAL A 207 1.72 5.17 14.71
N THR A 208 0.99 6.00 13.96
CA THR A 208 1.14 7.45 13.98
C THR A 208 -0.19 8.12 13.66
N ASN A 209 -0.18 9.43 13.47
CA ASN A 209 -1.34 10.19 13.02
C ASN A 209 -1.06 10.86 11.66
N PRO A 210 -2.10 11.36 10.98
CA PRO A 210 -1.97 11.93 9.65
C PRO A 210 -1.26 13.28 9.55
N GLU A 211 -0.90 13.89 10.68
CA GLU A 211 -0.23 15.19 10.77
C GLU A 211 1.31 15.05 10.72
N TRP A 212 1.84 13.86 10.99
CA TRP A 212 3.28 13.62 10.99
C TRP A 212 3.85 13.29 9.60
N PRO A 213 5.07 13.74 9.26
CA PRO A 213 5.71 13.55 7.96
C PRO A 213 6.30 12.15 7.76
N VAL A 214 5.55 11.11 8.16
CA VAL A 214 5.99 9.72 8.04
C VAL A 214 5.81 9.22 6.61
N TRP A 215 6.82 8.54 6.09
CA TRP A 215 6.71 7.87 4.79
C TRP A 215 5.99 6.53 4.96
N VAL A 216 4.99 6.27 4.13
CA VAL A 216 4.08 5.13 4.24
C VAL A 216 3.82 4.49 2.88
N PHE A 217 3.45 3.21 2.87
CA PHE A 217 3.15 2.49 1.63
C PHE A 217 1.84 2.90 0.98
N SER A 218 0.88 3.35 1.79
CA SER A 218 -0.39 3.86 1.32
C SER A 218 -0.97 4.88 2.28
N ARG A 219 -1.80 5.77 1.74
CA ARG A 219 -2.54 6.77 2.52
C ARG A 219 -3.97 6.94 2.02
N THR A 220 -4.84 7.50 2.84
CA THR A 220 -6.15 8.01 2.39
C THR A 220 -6.04 9.45 1.88
N PRO A 221 -7.05 9.98 1.14
CA PRO A 221 -7.04 11.38 0.71
C PRO A 221 -6.95 12.41 1.86
N THR A 222 -7.47 12.06 3.04
CA THR A 222 -7.45 12.90 4.24
C THR A 222 -6.12 12.90 4.98
N GLU A 223 -5.26 11.91 4.74
CA GLU A 223 -3.94 11.80 5.35
C GLU A 223 -2.92 12.67 4.60
N GLN A 224 -3.00 13.99 4.77
CA GLN A 224 -2.22 14.93 3.97
C GLN A 224 -0.78 15.14 4.46
N GLY A 225 -0.46 14.89 5.73
CA GLY A 225 0.88 15.07 6.28
C GLY A 225 1.88 13.96 5.91
N VAL A 226 1.39 12.74 5.66
CA VAL A 226 2.25 11.59 5.30
C VAL A 226 2.71 11.64 3.84
N TRP A 227 3.79 10.94 3.52
CA TRP A 227 4.37 10.83 2.17
C TRP A 227 4.28 9.40 1.64
N LEU A 228 3.93 9.21 0.37
CA LEU A 228 3.94 7.87 -0.22
C LEU A 228 5.36 7.43 -0.58
N MET A 229 5.65 6.17 -0.28
CA MET A 229 6.87 5.49 -0.74
C MET A 229 6.54 4.17 -1.46
N PRO A 230 7.41 3.67 -2.34
CA PRO A 230 7.32 2.32 -2.87
C PRO A 230 7.33 1.28 -1.75
N ASP A 231 6.50 0.24 -1.89
CA ASP A 231 6.41 -0.79 -0.86
C ASP A 231 7.59 -1.77 -0.89
N PHE A 232 7.91 -2.35 0.26
CA PHE A 232 9.05 -3.26 0.43
C PHE A 232 9.11 -4.40 -0.60
N SER A 233 7.97 -4.81 -1.17
CA SER A 233 7.92 -5.93 -2.10
C SER A 233 8.32 -5.58 -3.53
N PHE A 234 8.68 -4.32 -3.82
CA PHE A 234 9.46 -4.00 -5.02
C PHE A 234 10.90 -4.54 -4.90
N TRP A 235 11.52 -4.42 -3.72
CA TRP A 235 12.81 -5.06 -3.43
C TRP A 235 12.69 -6.58 -3.45
N ALA A 236 11.88 -7.12 -2.54
CA ALA A 236 11.50 -8.54 -2.49
C ALA A 236 10.43 -8.77 -1.41
N TRP A 237 9.59 -9.80 -1.60
CA TRP A 237 8.75 -10.32 -0.52
C TRP A 237 9.13 -11.76 -0.19
N ASP A 238 9.81 -11.91 0.94
CA ASP A 238 10.18 -13.20 1.53
C ASP A 238 9.33 -13.46 2.79
N ASN A 239 8.16 -14.04 2.60
CA ASN A 239 7.36 -14.62 3.67
C ASN A 239 7.44 -16.16 3.56
N PRO A 240 7.74 -16.90 4.65
CA PRO A 240 7.89 -18.36 4.60
C PRO A 240 6.71 -19.11 4.00
N ASN A 241 5.50 -18.54 4.12
CA ASN A 241 4.28 -19.14 3.57
C ASN A 241 3.93 -18.62 2.17
N ASN A 242 4.58 -17.54 1.71
CA ASN A 242 4.23 -16.77 0.52
C ASN A 242 5.46 -16.05 -0.05
N TYR A 243 6.42 -16.80 -0.56
CA TYR A 243 7.62 -16.25 -1.21
C TYR A 243 7.29 -15.77 -2.62
N MET A 244 7.57 -14.49 -2.91
CA MET A 244 7.46 -13.90 -4.24
C MET A 244 8.83 -13.58 -4.84
N GLY A 245 9.82 -13.24 -4.01
CA GLY A 245 11.13 -12.74 -4.47
C GLY A 245 11.08 -11.30 -4.98
N PRO A 246 12.11 -10.85 -5.71
CA PRO A 246 12.17 -9.52 -6.32
C PRO A 246 11.09 -9.29 -7.37
N TYR A 247 10.57 -8.06 -7.47
CA TYR A 247 9.45 -7.75 -8.35
C TYR A 247 9.78 -8.01 -9.84
N ASP A 248 10.96 -7.60 -10.30
CA ASP A 248 11.40 -7.78 -11.69
C ASP A 248 11.52 -9.27 -12.07
N GLN A 249 11.97 -10.12 -11.13
CA GLN A 249 12.00 -11.57 -11.30
C GLN A 249 10.59 -12.17 -11.46
N VAL A 250 9.61 -11.65 -10.72
CA VAL A 250 8.20 -12.06 -10.87
C VAL A 250 7.66 -11.60 -12.23
N VAL A 251 7.96 -10.38 -12.65
CA VAL A 251 7.57 -9.86 -13.97
C VAL A 251 8.16 -10.72 -15.10
N ASP A 252 9.44 -11.11 -15.03
CA ASP A 252 10.06 -12.00 -16.02
C ASP A 252 9.42 -13.40 -16.06
N ARG A 253 9.00 -13.92 -14.89
CA ARG A 253 8.26 -15.18 -14.81
C ARG A 253 6.90 -15.03 -15.47
N ILE A 254 6.16 -13.97 -15.16
CA ILE A 254 4.87 -13.67 -15.76
C ILE A 254 5.02 -13.54 -17.28
N LYS A 255 5.97 -12.76 -17.79
CA LYS A 255 6.20 -12.60 -19.24
C LYS A 255 6.46 -13.92 -19.97
N ARG A 256 7.07 -14.91 -19.30
CA ARG A 256 7.34 -16.24 -19.88
C ARG A 256 6.13 -17.17 -19.86
N LEU A 257 5.23 -16.99 -18.91
CA LEU A 257 4.10 -17.91 -18.66
C LEU A 257 2.75 -17.31 -19.06
N ASP A 258 2.69 -16.01 -19.30
CA ASP A 258 1.51 -15.35 -19.84
C ASP A 258 1.18 -15.94 -21.21
N ILE A 259 -0.12 -16.11 -21.46
CA ILE A 259 -0.64 -16.79 -22.66
C ILE A 259 -1.24 -15.76 -23.62
N PRO A 260 -1.33 -16.08 -24.93
CA PRO A 260 -1.99 -15.22 -25.90
C PRO A 260 -3.42 -14.86 -25.46
N TRP A 261 -3.85 -13.64 -25.78
CA TRP A 261 -5.18 -13.14 -25.39
C TRP A 261 -6.32 -14.09 -25.80
N SER A 262 -6.22 -14.70 -26.99
CA SER A 262 -7.21 -15.66 -27.52
C SER A 262 -7.40 -16.90 -26.65
N ASP A 263 -6.39 -17.27 -25.86
CA ASP A 263 -6.36 -18.51 -25.11
C ASP A 263 -6.75 -18.28 -23.64
N LYS A 264 -6.92 -17.02 -23.23
CA LYS A 264 -7.35 -16.63 -21.88
C LYS A 264 -8.81 -16.99 -21.66
N LYS A 265 -9.14 -17.40 -20.44
CA LYS A 265 -10.51 -17.64 -20.00
C LYS A 265 -11.27 -16.31 -19.94
N PRO A 266 -12.46 -16.18 -20.55
CA PRO A 266 -13.30 -14.99 -20.47
C PRO A 266 -14.01 -14.90 -19.11
N GLN A 267 -13.23 -14.89 -18.03
CA GLN A 267 -13.70 -14.91 -16.65
C GLN A 267 -12.92 -13.89 -15.81
N LEU A 268 -13.58 -13.38 -14.78
CA LEU A 268 -13.03 -12.58 -13.70
C LEU A 268 -12.50 -13.48 -12.60
N VAL A 269 -11.19 -13.42 -12.37
CA VAL A 269 -10.55 -14.17 -11.29
C VAL A 269 -10.22 -13.29 -10.09
N TRP A 270 -10.43 -13.83 -8.90
CA TRP A 270 -9.85 -13.30 -7.66
C TRP A 270 -9.62 -14.41 -6.66
N ARG A 271 -8.51 -14.31 -5.92
CA ARG A 271 -8.12 -15.17 -4.81
C ARG A 271 -7.65 -14.30 -3.64
N GLY A 272 -8.29 -14.45 -2.48
CA GLY A 272 -7.88 -13.73 -1.27
C GLY A 272 -8.62 -14.16 -0.01
N LYS A 273 -8.24 -13.61 1.14
CA LYS A 273 -8.91 -13.85 2.42
C LYS A 273 -10.05 -12.85 2.64
N PRO A 274 -11.31 -13.27 2.79
CA PRO A 274 -12.41 -12.37 3.13
C PRO A 274 -12.14 -11.52 4.39
N SER A 275 -11.58 -12.11 5.44
CA SER A 275 -11.35 -11.49 6.76
C SER A 275 -10.51 -10.20 6.75
N PHE A 276 -9.74 -9.92 5.69
CA PHE A 276 -8.89 -8.72 5.63
C PHE A 276 -9.68 -7.45 5.30
N ALA A 277 -10.80 -7.59 4.60
CA ALA A 277 -11.76 -6.51 4.34
C ALA A 277 -13.16 -7.14 4.22
N PRO A 278 -13.76 -7.60 5.34
CA PRO A 278 -14.86 -8.56 5.31
C PRO A 278 -16.05 -8.10 4.48
N LYS A 279 -16.47 -6.83 4.64
CA LYS A 279 -17.59 -6.26 3.88
C LYS A 279 -17.27 -6.17 2.38
N LEU A 280 -16.14 -5.55 2.05
CA LEU A 280 -15.71 -5.29 0.67
C LEU A 280 -15.43 -6.58 -0.13
N ARG A 281 -14.64 -7.49 0.42
CA ARG A 281 -14.26 -8.74 -0.26
C ARG A 281 -15.44 -9.69 -0.41
N ARG A 282 -16.38 -9.69 0.54
CA ARG A 282 -17.63 -10.45 0.40
C ARG A 282 -18.55 -9.86 -0.66
N ALA A 283 -18.61 -8.54 -0.77
CA ALA A 283 -19.38 -7.90 -1.83
C ALA A 283 -18.92 -8.36 -3.23
N LEU A 284 -17.60 -8.45 -3.47
CA LEU A 284 -17.07 -9.03 -4.73
C LEU A 284 -17.51 -10.49 -4.92
N ILE A 285 -17.36 -11.33 -3.88
CA ILE A 285 -17.73 -12.76 -3.95
C ILE A 285 -19.21 -12.89 -4.31
N GLU A 286 -20.09 -12.14 -3.66
CA GLU A 286 -21.53 -12.17 -3.95
C GLU A 286 -21.87 -11.61 -5.33
N ALA A 287 -21.25 -10.50 -5.76
CA ALA A 287 -21.48 -9.91 -7.08
C ALA A 287 -21.10 -10.85 -8.24
N ALA A 288 -20.10 -11.72 -8.03
CA ALA A 288 -19.67 -12.72 -9.01
C ALA A 288 -20.35 -14.10 -8.83
N ARG A 289 -21.14 -14.32 -7.77
CA ARG A 289 -21.69 -15.64 -7.42
C ARG A 289 -22.66 -16.12 -8.49
N GLY A 290 -22.44 -17.35 -8.98
CA GLY A 290 -23.32 -17.99 -9.97
C GLY A 290 -23.24 -17.41 -11.39
N LYS A 291 -22.39 -16.40 -11.61
CA LYS A 291 -22.12 -15.84 -12.93
C LYS A 291 -21.15 -16.77 -13.68
N SER A 292 -21.42 -17.07 -14.95
CA SER A 292 -20.54 -17.90 -15.79
C SER A 292 -19.13 -17.31 -15.94
N TRP A 293 -19.06 -15.99 -15.87
CA TRP A 293 -17.82 -15.22 -15.90
C TRP A 293 -17.14 -15.06 -14.53
N GLY A 294 -17.76 -15.48 -13.42
CA GLY A 294 -17.22 -15.30 -12.08
C GLY A 294 -16.39 -16.48 -11.61
N ASP A 295 -15.06 -16.36 -11.58
CA ASP A 295 -14.16 -17.27 -10.85
C ASP A 295 -13.52 -16.54 -9.66
N VAL A 296 -14.36 -16.04 -8.77
CA VAL A 296 -13.96 -15.34 -7.54
C VAL A 296 -14.10 -16.31 -6.37
N LYS A 297 -12.99 -16.60 -5.69
CA LYS A 297 -12.97 -17.54 -4.57
C LYS A 297 -12.05 -17.08 -3.46
N GLN A 298 -12.41 -17.43 -2.25
CA GLN A 298 -11.54 -17.29 -1.09
C GLN A 298 -10.39 -18.29 -1.10
N VAL A 299 -9.28 -17.92 -0.47
CA VAL A 299 -8.11 -18.79 -0.29
C VAL A 299 -8.11 -19.38 1.11
N ASP A 300 -7.88 -20.68 1.20
CA ASP A 300 -7.54 -21.37 2.44
C ASP A 300 -6.07 -21.83 2.41
N TRP A 301 -5.24 -21.15 3.19
CA TRP A 301 -3.81 -21.43 3.27
C TRP A 301 -3.48 -22.69 4.06
N SER A 302 -4.39 -23.15 4.92
CA SER A 302 -4.18 -24.37 5.71
C SER A 302 -4.31 -25.63 4.84
N THR A 303 -5.22 -25.59 3.86
CA THR A 303 -5.48 -26.70 2.94
C THR A 303 -4.85 -26.49 1.56
N GLY A 304 -4.38 -25.28 1.24
CA GLY A 304 -3.96 -24.88 -0.10
C GLY A 304 -5.12 -24.71 -1.09
N SER A 305 -6.37 -24.77 -0.62
CA SER A 305 -7.54 -24.68 -1.47
C SER A 305 -7.67 -23.30 -2.11
N ASN A 306 -7.94 -23.30 -3.41
CA ASN A 306 -8.04 -22.12 -4.27
C ASN A 306 -6.79 -21.23 -4.33
N VAL A 307 -5.64 -21.63 -3.77
CA VAL A 307 -4.39 -20.88 -3.95
C VAL A 307 -4.06 -20.85 -5.44
N LEU A 308 -3.80 -19.66 -5.96
CA LEU A 308 -3.44 -19.43 -7.36
C LEU A 308 -2.16 -18.60 -7.38
N LYS A 309 -1.15 -19.05 -8.13
CA LYS A 309 0.11 -18.30 -8.27
C LYS A 309 -0.13 -17.04 -9.08
N MET A 310 0.75 -16.05 -8.99
CA MET A 310 0.56 -14.80 -9.73
C MET A 310 0.54 -15.01 -11.25
N GLU A 311 1.45 -15.85 -11.77
CA GLU A 311 1.46 -16.22 -13.18
C GLU A 311 0.17 -16.90 -13.65
N ASP A 312 -0.47 -17.71 -12.80
CA ASP A 312 -1.68 -18.44 -13.16
C ASP A 312 -2.91 -17.52 -13.24
N HIS A 313 -2.87 -16.33 -12.62
CA HIS A 313 -3.91 -15.31 -12.82
C HIS A 313 -3.89 -14.80 -14.27
N CYS A 314 -2.74 -14.86 -14.96
CA CYS A 314 -2.62 -14.40 -16.34
C CYS A 314 -3.39 -15.29 -17.33
N HIS A 315 -3.88 -16.46 -16.93
CA HIS A 315 -4.76 -17.30 -17.76
C HIS A 315 -6.20 -16.75 -17.87
N TYR A 316 -6.52 -15.66 -17.20
CA TYR A 316 -7.85 -15.05 -17.17
C TYR A 316 -7.84 -13.68 -17.87
N MET A 317 -8.90 -13.38 -18.61
CA MET A 317 -9.05 -12.07 -19.27
C MET A 317 -9.21 -10.94 -18.26
N PHE A 318 -9.85 -11.19 -17.11
CA PHE A 318 -10.12 -10.19 -16.09
C PHE A 318 -9.58 -10.62 -14.73
N ILE A 319 -8.90 -9.72 -14.03
CA ILE A 319 -8.37 -9.96 -12.68
C ILE A 319 -8.91 -8.87 -11.76
N ALA A 320 -9.64 -9.26 -10.72
CA ALA A 320 -10.16 -8.30 -9.75
C ALA A 320 -9.05 -7.81 -8.81
N HIS A 321 -9.00 -6.50 -8.56
CA HIS A 321 -8.23 -5.90 -7.49
C HIS A 321 -9.16 -5.46 -6.35
N VAL A 322 -8.79 -5.85 -5.12
CA VAL A 322 -9.58 -5.55 -3.93
C VAL A 322 -8.64 -5.21 -2.78
N GLU A 323 -8.93 -4.09 -2.12
CA GLU A 323 -8.25 -3.67 -0.90
C GLU A 323 -8.33 -4.74 0.21
N GLY A 324 -7.38 -4.67 1.13
CA GLY A 324 -7.32 -5.52 2.32
C GLY A 324 -7.54 -4.70 3.57
N ARG A 325 -6.67 -4.90 4.57
CA ARG A 325 -6.64 -4.05 5.75
C ARG A 325 -6.46 -2.58 5.32
N SER A 326 -5.57 -2.33 4.36
CA SER A 326 -5.43 -1.08 3.61
C SER A 326 -5.28 -1.35 2.11
N TYR A 327 -4.24 -0.82 1.46
CA TYR A 327 -3.88 -1.19 0.09
C TYR A 327 -3.63 -2.71 -0.05
N SER A 328 -3.65 -3.21 -1.28
CA SER A 328 -3.17 -4.56 -1.56
C SER A 328 -1.95 -4.49 -2.47
N ALA A 329 -0.80 -4.88 -1.90
CA ALA A 329 0.47 -5.01 -2.62
C ALA A 329 0.40 -5.95 -3.86
N SER A 330 -0.68 -6.74 -4.00
CA SER A 330 -0.91 -7.64 -5.13
C SER A 330 -1.19 -6.94 -6.46
N LEU A 331 -1.60 -5.66 -6.45
CA LEU A 331 -1.99 -4.93 -7.67
C LEU A 331 -0.90 -4.95 -8.74
N LYS A 332 0.32 -4.54 -8.37
CA LYS A 332 1.47 -4.48 -9.28
C LYS A 332 1.82 -5.81 -9.95
N TYR A 333 1.58 -6.93 -9.28
CA TYR A 333 1.82 -8.26 -9.84
C TYR A 333 0.74 -8.64 -10.85
N ARG A 334 -0.52 -8.26 -10.57
CA ARG A 334 -1.64 -8.50 -11.49
C ARG A 334 -1.53 -7.63 -12.74
N GLN A 335 -1.08 -6.39 -12.59
CA GLN A 335 -0.79 -5.46 -13.68
C GLN A 335 0.36 -5.91 -14.59
N ALA A 336 1.13 -6.93 -14.20
CA ALA A 336 2.13 -7.54 -15.08
C ALA A 336 1.55 -8.56 -16.06
N CYS A 337 0.33 -9.07 -15.82
CA CYS A 337 -0.37 -9.91 -16.79
C CYS A 337 -0.97 -9.05 -17.91
N ASN A 338 -1.02 -9.58 -19.14
CA ASN A 338 -1.85 -9.03 -20.21
C ASN A 338 -3.34 -9.38 -19.95
N SER A 339 -3.91 -8.80 -18.90
CA SER A 339 -5.28 -9.01 -18.45
C SER A 339 -5.89 -7.67 -18.03
N VAL A 340 -7.21 -7.54 -18.11
CA VAL A 340 -7.93 -6.36 -17.64
C VAL A 340 -7.97 -6.38 -16.12
N ILE A 341 -7.42 -5.33 -15.50
CA ILE A 341 -7.57 -5.12 -14.07
C ILE A 341 -8.94 -4.49 -13.80
N VAL A 342 -9.70 -5.10 -12.90
CA VAL A 342 -11.01 -4.61 -12.47
C VAL A 342 -10.90 -4.21 -11.01
N ALA A 343 -10.89 -2.91 -10.73
CA ALA A 343 -10.71 -2.39 -9.38
C ALA A 343 -11.96 -1.63 -8.96
N HIS A 344 -12.37 -1.82 -7.71
CA HIS A 344 -13.37 -0.95 -7.12
C HIS A 344 -12.78 0.45 -6.88
N LYS A 345 -13.63 1.47 -6.71
CA LYS A 345 -13.20 2.79 -6.25
C LYS A 345 -12.32 2.67 -5.00
N LEU A 346 -11.04 3.03 -5.16
CA LEU A 346 -10.01 2.84 -4.15
C LEU A 346 -10.14 3.89 -3.03
N GLN A 347 -9.91 3.46 -1.80
CA GLN A 347 -9.81 4.36 -0.65
C GLN A 347 -8.35 4.67 -0.33
N PHE A 348 -7.46 3.70 -0.54
CA PHE A 348 -6.04 3.81 -0.29
C PHE A 348 -5.28 4.12 -1.58
N ILE A 349 -4.38 5.09 -1.47
CA ILE A 349 -3.54 5.58 -2.57
C ILE A 349 -2.14 5.01 -2.37
N GLN A 350 -1.60 4.33 -3.38
CA GLN A 350 -0.16 4.06 -3.50
C GLN A 350 0.46 5.01 -4.52
N HIS A 351 1.79 5.15 -4.49
CA HIS A 351 2.53 6.12 -5.30
C HIS A 351 2.21 6.10 -6.81
N HIS A 352 1.94 4.92 -7.39
CA HIS A 352 1.65 4.76 -8.82
C HIS A 352 0.16 4.82 -9.17
N HIS A 353 -0.76 4.96 -8.18
CA HIS A 353 -2.20 4.96 -8.46
C HIS A 353 -2.67 6.19 -9.25
N TYR A 354 -1.91 7.28 -9.24
CA TYR A 354 -2.18 8.47 -10.06
C TYR A 354 -2.19 8.18 -11.58
N LEU A 355 -1.62 7.05 -11.98
CA LEU A 355 -1.50 6.61 -13.37
C LEU A 355 -2.68 5.72 -13.80
N LEU A 356 -3.64 5.45 -12.91
CA LEU A 356 -4.85 4.70 -13.21
C LEU A 356 -5.81 5.55 -14.06
N ILE A 357 -6.16 5.05 -15.25
CA ILE A 357 -7.08 5.72 -16.19
C ILE A 357 -8.29 4.83 -16.40
N ALA A 358 -9.46 5.30 -15.94
CA ALA A 358 -10.69 4.51 -15.88
C ALA A 358 -11.51 4.53 -17.18
N ASP A 359 -11.25 5.48 -18.08
CA ASP A 359 -12.03 5.67 -19.31
C ASP A 359 -11.20 6.21 -20.48
N GLY A 360 -11.83 6.26 -21.66
CA GLY A 360 -11.22 6.81 -22.87
C GLY A 360 -10.25 5.86 -23.61
N PRO A 361 -9.52 6.38 -24.61
CA PRO A 361 -8.62 5.56 -25.44
C PRO A 361 -7.44 4.98 -24.65
N ASN A 362 -7.00 5.69 -23.61
CA ASN A 362 -5.88 5.31 -22.74
C ASN A 362 -6.31 4.55 -21.48
N GLN A 363 -7.59 4.17 -21.38
CA GLN A 363 -8.10 3.35 -20.27
C GLN A 363 -7.19 2.14 -20.03
N ASN A 364 -6.73 1.97 -18.79
CA ASN A 364 -5.77 0.92 -18.41
C ASN A 364 -6.26 0.03 -17.26
N TYR A 365 -7.47 0.28 -16.76
CA TYR A 365 -8.22 -0.59 -15.86
C TYR A 365 -9.73 -0.29 -15.99
N VAL A 366 -10.55 -1.15 -15.39
CA VAL A 366 -12.00 -0.97 -15.27
C VAL A 366 -12.31 -0.60 -13.83
N GLU A 367 -12.85 0.61 -13.62
CA GLU A 367 -13.36 1.04 -12.32
C GLU A 367 -14.81 0.57 -12.13
N VAL A 368 -15.10 0.02 -10.95
CA VAL A 368 -16.44 -0.34 -10.46
C VAL A 368 -16.73 0.37 -9.13
N GLU A 369 -17.99 0.44 -8.73
CA GLU A 369 -18.39 0.98 -7.44
C GLU A 369 -17.71 0.25 -6.28
N ARG A 370 -17.53 0.95 -5.15
CA ARG A 370 -16.81 0.41 -3.99
C ARG A 370 -17.41 -0.90 -3.48
N ASP A 371 -18.73 -1.09 -3.61
CA ASP A 371 -19.45 -2.28 -3.19
C ASP A 371 -19.69 -3.29 -4.32
N PHE A 372 -19.10 -3.09 -5.50
CA PHE A 372 -19.27 -3.94 -6.69
C PHE A 372 -20.72 -4.04 -7.22
N SER A 373 -21.59 -3.10 -6.85
CA SER A 373 -22.99 -3.10 -7.30
C SER A 373 -23.17 -3.02 -8.81
N ASP A 374 -22.24 -2.38 -9.53
CA ASP A 374 -22.21 -2.24 -10.99
C ASP A 374 -21.25 -3.23 -11.69
N LEU A 375 -20.69 -4.22 -10.98
CA LEU A 375 -19.68 -5.13 -11.52
C LEU A 375 -20.15 -5.86 -12.78
N ALA A 376 -21.38 -6.38 -12.77
CA ALA A 376 -21.95 -7.10 -13.92
C ALA A 376 -22.09 -6.16 -15.13
N ASP A 377 -22.59 -4.95 -14.92
CA ASP A 377 -22.82 -3.95 -15.96
C ASP A 377 -21.52 -3.53 -16.64
N LYS A 378 -20.39 -3.55 -15.91
CA LYS A 378 -19.06 -3.22 -16.44
C LYS A 378 -18.37 -4.40 -17.14
N ILE A 379 -18.59 -5.63 -16.68
CA ILE A 379 -17.87 -6.82 -17.17
C ILE A 379 -18.57 -7.48 -18.35
N GLU A 380 -19.89 -7.60 -18.32
CA GLU A 380 -20.64 -8.32 -19.35
C GLU A 380 -20.44 -7.75 -20.77
N PRO A 381 -20.37 -6.42 -20.99
CA PRO A 381 -20.03 -5.86 -22.30
C PRO A 381 -18.62 -6.23 -22.77
N LEU A 382 -17.64 -6.24 -21.87
CA LEU A 382 -16.23 -6.54 -22.18
C LEU A 382 -15.99 -8.01 -22.49
N ILE A 383 -16.86 -8.89 -21.99
CA ILE A 383 -16.87 -10.30 -22.36
C ILE A 383 -17.49 -10.50 -23.75
N SER A 384 -18.49 -9.70 -24.10
CA SER A 384 -19.13 -9.76 -25.41
C SER A 384 -18.26 -9.15 -26.53
N ASP A 385 -17.53 -8.07 -26.22
CA ASP A 385 -16.55 -7.43 -27.09
C ASP A 385 -15.15 -7.48 -26.45
N THR A 386 -14.44 -8.55 -26.79
CA THR A 386 -13.09 -8.76 -26.26
C THR A 386 -12.04 -7.83 -26.87
N GLU A 387 -12.35 -7.07 -27.93
CA GLU A 387 -11.39 -6.11 -28.52
C GLU A 387 -11.18 -4.90 -27.59
N THR A 388 -12.27 -4.38 -27.04
CA THR A 388 -12.21 -3.32 -26.03
C THR A 388 -11.44 -3.80 -24.79
N ALA A 389 -11.73 -5.01 -24.31
CA ALA A 389 -11.02 -5.61 -23.18
C ALA A 389 -9.51 -5.79 -23.47
N ARG A 390 -9.17 -6.29 -24.67
CA ARG A 390 -7.78 -6.47 -25.12
C ARG A 390 -7.02 -5.14 -25.16
N ARG A 391 -7.65 -4.07 -25.65
CA ARG A 391 -7.06 -2.73 -25.65
C ARG A 391 -6.76 -2.25 -24.23
N ILE A 392 -7.70 -2.41 -23.29
CA ILE A 392 -7.49 -2.01 -21.88
C ILE A 392 -6.34 -2.82 -21.26
N ALA A 393 -6.30 -4.13 -21.48
CA ALA A 393 -5.22 -5.00 -21.01
C ALA A 393 -3.84 -4.59 -21.57
N ASN A 394 -3.78 -4.30 -22.88
CA ASN A 394 -2.56 -3.80 -23.53
C ASN A 394 -2.12 -2.45 -22.96
N ASN A 395 -3.05 -1.51 -22.76
CA ASN A 395 -2.75 -0.23 -22.13
C ASN A 395 -2.21 -0.42 -20.71
N SER A 396 -2.76 -1.37 -19.93
CA SER A 396 -2.29 -1.71 -18.59
C SER A 396 -0.85 -2.20 -18.61
N VAL A 397 -0.54 -3.12 -19.51
CA VAL A 397 0.82 -3.63 -19.73
C VAL A 397 1.79 -2.51 -20.10
N THR A 398 1.47 -1.72 -21.12
CA THR A 398 2.34 -0.63 -21.60
C THR A 398 2.57 0.41 -20.51
N THR A 399 1.55 0.72 -19.73
CA THR A 399 1.64 1.70 -18.63
C THR A 399 2.45 1.12 -17.47
N PHE A 400 2.02 0.01 -16.90
CA PHE A 400 2.56 -0.44 -15.62
C PHE A 400 3.77 -1.35 -15.79
N ARG A 401 3.63 -2.47 -16.49
CA ARG A 401 4.70 -3.46 -16.67
C ARG A 401 5.91 -2.91 -17.42
N GLU A 402 5.66 -2.10 -18.43
CA GLU A 402 6.68 -1.68 -19.40
C GLU A 402 7.18 -0.25 -19.18
N ARG A 403 6.64 0.47 -18.19
CA ARG A 403 7.07 1.84 -17.90
C ARG A 403 7.09 2.15 -16.41
N TYR A 404 5.92 2.31 -15.78
CA TYR A 404 5.81 2.95 -14.47
C TYR A 404 6.08 2.06 -13.25
N LEU A 405 6.14 0.73 -13.42
CA LEU A 405 6.53 -0.21 -12.35
C LEU A 405 7.89 -0.87 -12.63
N THR A 406 8.66 -0.33 -13.57
CA THR A 406 9.99 -0.84 -13.89
C THR A 406 11.00 -0.51 -12.78
N PRO A 407 12.12 -1.25 -12.65
CA PRO A 407 13.19 -0.88 -11.72
C PRO A 407 13.68 0.57 -11.88
N ALA A 408 13.75 1.06 -13.12
CA ALA A 408 14.08 2.46 -13.40
C ALA A 408 13.05 3.43 -12.79
N ALA A 409 11.76 3.15 -12.93
CA ALA A 409 10.69 3.98 -12.35
C ALA A 409 10.74 3.99 -10.82
N GLU A 410 10.99 2.84 -10.18
CA GLU A 410 11.15 2.75 -8.72
C GLU A 410 12.34 3.60 -8.23
N ALA A 411 13.51 3.46 -8.86
CA ALA A 411 14.70 4.23 -8.51
C ALA A 411 14.52 5.74 -8.75
N CYS A 412 13.84 6.12 -9.84
CA CYS A 412 13.46 7.51 -10.10
C CYS A 412 12.47 8.04 -9.06
N TYR A 413 11.50 7.23 -8.61
CA TYR A 413 10.56 7.64 -7.56
C TYR A 413 11.27 7.89 -6.23
N TRP A 414 12.15 6.98 -5.80
CA TRP A 414 12.92 7.17 -4.57
C TRP A 414 13.74 8.46 -4.60
N ARG A 415 14.48 8.71 -5.69
CA ARG A 415 15.27 9.93 -5.86
C ARG A 415 14.41 11.19 -5.91
N SER A 416 13.26 11.14 -6.58
CA SER A 416 12.31 12.27 -6.61
C SER A 416 11.67 12.53 -5.25
N LEU A 417 11.38 11.47 -4.48
CA LEU A 417 10.86 11.59 -3.11
C LEU A 417 11.89 12.29 -2.22
N LEU A 418 13.17 11.90 -2.33
CA LEU A 418 14.26 12.57 -1.63
C LEU A 418 14.37 14.05 -2.01
N ASP A 419 14.34 14.38 -3.30
CA ASP A 419 14.40 15.77 -3.77
C ASP A 419 13.20 16.60 -3.27
N GLY A 420 12.00 16.06 -3.39
CA GLY A 420 10.77 16.73 -2.96
C GLY A 420 10.69 16.94 -1.44
N TYR A 421 11.13 15.94 -0.66
CA TYR A 421 11.21 16.03 0.79
C TYR A 421 12.30 17.01 1.22
N ALA A 422 13.47 16.97 0.59
CA ALA A 422 14.57 17.92 0.83
C ALA A 422 14.21 19.37 0.49
N GLY A 423 13.31 19.58 -0.47
CA GLY A 423 12.80 20.90 -0.83
C GLY A 423 12.02 21.61 0.28
N VAL A 424 11.50 20.85 1.25
CA VAL A 424 10.82 21.39 2.45
C VAL A 424 11.58 21.12 3.74
N TRP A 425 12.79 20.55 3.68
CA TRP A 425 13.63 20.29 4.83
C TRP A 425 14.40 21.55 5.25
N ASN A 426 14.05 22.10 6.41
CA ASN A 426 14.54 23.36 6.97
C ASN A 426 15.52 23.15 8.14
N SER A 427 16.19 21.99 8.21
CA SER A 427 17.11 21.65 9.28
C SER A 427 18.43 21.07 8.73
N THR A 428 19.39 20.85 9.62
CA THR A 428 20.65 20.16 9.29
C THR A 428 20.62 18.76 9.90
N VAL A 429 21.11 17.79 9.13
CA VAL A 429 21.30 16.42 9.63
C VAL A 429 22.60 16.37 10.41
N GLU A 430 22.51 16.11 11.71
CA GLU A 430 23.69 15.92 12.56
C GLU A 430 24.11 14.44 12.50
N GLN A 431 25.34 14.19 12.05
CA GLN A 431 25.91 12.83 12.03
C GLN A 431 26.41 12.41 13.42
N TRP A 432 27.01 13.35 14.17
CA TRP A 432 27.56 13.11 15.50
C TRP A 432 26.59 13.59 16.60
N SER A 433 26.47 12.83 17.68
CA SER A 433 25.74 13.23 18.88
C SER A 433 26.72 13.68 19.97
N GLU A 434 26.76 14.96 20.28
CA GLU A 434 27.57 15.47 21.39
C GLU A 434 27.11 14.92 22.75
N ASN A 435 25.81 14.64 22.92
CA ASN A 435 25.27 14.12 24.17
C ASN A 435 25.74 12.70 24.47
N THR A 436 25.87 11.86 23.43
CA THR A 436 26.28 10.46 23.58
C THR A 436 27.74 10.22 23.21
N GLN A 437 28.42 11.24 22.64
CA GLN A 437 29.79 11.18 22.13
C GLN A 437 29.99 10.02 21.12
N ARG A 438 29.03 9.87 20.20
CA ARG A 438 28.96 8.78 19.22
C ARG A 438 28.26 9.22 17.93
N GLU A 439 28.47 8.46 16.84
CA GLU A 439 27.66 8.57 15.62
C GLU A 439 26.16 8.33 15.92
N ARG A 440 25.29 9.18 15.36
CA ARG A 440 23.83 9.11 15.49
C ARG A 440 23.18 8.01 14.66
N GLY A 441 23.88 7.49 13.65
CA GLY A 441 23.35 6.48 12.75
C GLY A 441 24.41 5.46 12.37
N LEU A 442 23.97 4.23 12.13
CA LEU A 442 24.81 3.19 11.56
C LEU A 442 24.62 3.17 10.04
N ARG A 443 25.73 3.22 9.29
CA ARG A 443 25.70 3.06 7.83
C ARG A 443 24.93 1.80 7.42
N TYR A 444 24.09 1.93 6.40
CA TYR A 444 23.23 0.85 5.94
C TYR A 444 24.01 -0.43 5.58
N GLU A 445 25.21 -0.32 5.01
CA GLU A 445 26.06 -1.47 4.69
C GLU A 445 26.49 -2.27 5.92
N SER A 446 26.64 -1.62 7.07
CA SER A 446 26.89 -2.30 8.34
C SER A 446 25.58 -2.77 8.99
N PHE A 447 24.53 -1.96 8.90
CA PHE A 447 23.20 -2.31 9.42
C PHE A 447 22.64 -3.59 8.77
N VAL A 448 22.80 -3.78 7.46
CA VAL A 448 22.27 -4.97 6.76
C VAL A 448 22.99 -6.27 7.19
N LEU A 449 24.19 -6.18 7.78
CA LEU A 449 24.96 -7.32 8.28
C LEU A 449 24.62 -7.70 9.73
N LEU A 450 23.73 -6.95 10.39
CA LEU A 450 23.29 -7.27 11.75
C LEU A 450 22.55 -8.60 11.80
N GLU A 451 22.73 -9.35 12.90
CA GLU A 451 21.87 -10.49 13.19
C GLU A 451 20.44 -10.02 13.47
N SER A 452 19.44 -10.81 13.04
CA SER A 452 18.02 -10.46 13.20
C SER A 452 17.63 -9.90 14.56
N PRO A 453 18.00 -10.52 15.71
CA PRO A 453 17.60 -10.00 17.02
C PRO A 453 18.15 -8.60 17.33
N LYS A 454 19.30 -8.24 16.74
CA LYS A 454 19.92 -6.91 16.91
C LYS A 454 19.23 -5.83 16.07
N MET A 455 18.41 -6.23 15.08
CA MET A 455 17.61 -5.31 14.25
C MET A 455 16.21 -5.05 14.82
N PHE A 456 15.73 -5.87 15.77
CA PHE A 456 14.36 -5.74 16.29
C PHE A 456 14.15 -4.49 17.13
N GLU A 457 15.14 -4.13 17.94
CA GLU A 457 15.11 -2.95 18.81
C GLU A 457 16.36 -2.09 18.57
N PHE A 458 16.72 -1.92 17.31
CA PHE A 458 17.94 -1.23 16.94
C PHE A 458 17.86 0.25 17.29
N ASP A 459 18.89 0.75 17.97
CA ASP A 459 19.10 2.15 18.28
C ASP A 459 20.61 2.43 18.23
N ALA A 460 21.02 3.29 17.31
CA ALA A 460 22.44 3.59 17.11
C ALA A 460 23.10 4.20 18.36
N SER A 461 22.34 4.97 19.16
CA SER A 461 22.85 5.61 20.37
C SER A 461 23.12 4.60 21.51
N ALA A 462 22.29 3.56 21.59
CA ALA A 462 22.36 2.54 22.64
C ALA A 462 23.25 1.35 22.27
N THR A 463 23.52 1.13 20.98
CA THR A 463 24.23 -0.09 20.57
C THR A 463 25.74 0.06 20.69
N GLU A 464 26.26 -0.24 21.89
CA GLU A 464 27.68 -0.09 22.30
C GLU A 464 28.73 -0.77 21.41
N ARG A 465 28.35 -1.71 20.51
CA ARG A 465 29.30 -2.68 19.94
C ARG A 465 29.77 -2.42 18.50
N TRP A 466 29.24 -1.46 17.77
CA TRP A 466 29.65 -1.25 16.36
C TRP A 466 30.85 -0.32 16.19
N GLN A 467 31.22 0.43 17.24
CA GLN A 467 32.31 1.41 17.20
C GLN A 467 33.59 0.93 17.91
N ALA A 468 33.59 -0.29 18.45
CA ALA A 468 34.78 -0.90 19.03
C ALA A 468 35.59 -1.63 17.93
N SER A 469 36.29 -0.86 17.12
CA SER A 469 37.40 -1.33 16.28
C SER A 469 38.50 -0.29 16.24
#